data_AF-A0A4S8L967-F1
#
_entry.id   AF-A0A4S8L967-F1
#
_cell.length_a   1.000
_cell.length_b   1.000
_cell.length_c   1.000
_cell.angle_alpha   90.00
_cell.angle_beta   90.00
_cell.angle_gamma   90.00
#
_symmetry.space_group_name_H-M   'P 1'
#
loop_
_entity.id
_entity.type
_entity.pdbx_description
1 polymer ?
#
loop_
_entity_poly.entity_id
_entity_poly.type
_entity_poly.pdbx_seq_one_letter_code
_entity_poly.pdbx_strand_id
1 'polypeptide(L)'
;DAIFKACGDSQGKWPLYLAAGLFAVRITVSRSTGYSPYFLLYGIHPVMSFDITEHTWQTLDWDRVQTHEELLAIRILQLMRR
;
A
#
# COMPACT_ATOMS: atom_id res chain seq x y z
N ASP A 1 2.26 -1.58 12.89
CA ASP A 1 0.78 -1.53 12.99
C ASP A 1 0.03 -1.59 11.67
N ALA A 2 0.54 -1.04 10.55
CA ALA A 2 -0.18 -1.03 9.27
C ALA A 2 -0.73 -2.40 8.79
N ILE A 3 0.04 -3.49 8.94
CA ILE A 3 -0.43 -4.85 8.59
C ILE A 3 -1.60 -5.27 9.49
N PHE A 4 -1.53 -5.02 10.80
CA PHE A 4 -2.62 -5.33 11.72
C PHE A 4 -3.85 -4.46 11.45
N LYS A 5 -3.66 -3.18 11.11
CA LYS A 5 -4.75 -2.30 10.65
C LYS A 5 -5.41 -2.84 9.37
N ALA A 6 -4.63 -3.34 8.42
CA ALA A 6 -5.17 -3.97 7.21
C ALA A 6 -5.87 -5.31 7.50
N CYS A 7 -5.44 -6.06 8.52
CA CYS A 7 -6.08 -7.31 8.92
C CYS A 7 -7.45 -7.12 9.59
N GLY A 8 -7.70 -5.95 10.19
CA GLY A 8 -8.92 -5.68 10.96
C GLY A 8 -9.14 -6.73 12.05
N ASP A 9 -10.32 -7.36 12.03
CA ASP A 9 -10.71 -8.40 13.00
C ASP A 9 -9.96 -9.73 12.79
N SER A 10 -9.31 -9.93 11.64
CA SER A 10 -8.62 -11.17 11.28
C SER A 10 -7.11 -11.10 11.55
N GLN A 11 -6.69 -10.58 12.71
CA GLN A 11 -5.27 -10.41 13.05
C GLN A 11 -4.45 -11.71 12.99
N GLY A 12 -5.07 -12.86 13.27
CA GLY A 12 -4.42 -14.17 13.13
C GLY A 12 -4.00 -14.54 11.70
N LYS A 13 -4.50 -13.82 10.69
CA LYS A 13 -4.18 -14.02 9.26
C LYS A 13 -3.11 -13.06 8.74
N TRP A 14 -2.44 -12.31 9.61
CA TRP A 14 -1.39 -11.36 9.22
C TRP A 14 -0.32 -11.90 8.27
N PRO A 15 0.09 -13.20 8.30
CA PRO A 15 1.10 -13.70 7.36
C PRO A 15 0.64 -13.58 5.89
N LEU A 16 -0.67 -13.63 5.62
CA LEU A 16 -1.23 -13.46 4.29
C LEU A 16 -1.09 -12.01 3.78
N TYR A 17 -1.00 -11.05 4.69
CA TYR A 17 -0.89 -9.62 4.38
C TYR A 17 0.58 -9.18 4.28
N LEU A 18 1.54 -10.01 4.71
CA LEU A 18 2.95 -9.64 4.81
C LEU A 18 3.56 -9.28 3.46
N ALA A 19 3.33 -10.08 2.43
CA ALA A 19 3.87 -9.82 1.09
C ALA A 19 3.34 -8.50 0.52
N ALA A 20 2.03 -8.26 0.66
CA ALA A 20 1.40 -7.00 0.27
C ALA A 20 1.92 -5.81 1.09
N GLY A 21 2.15 -6.00 2.40
CA GLY A 21 2.73 -5.00 3.30
C GLY A 21 4.14 -4.57 2.90
N LEU A 22 5.02 -5.54 2.65
CA LEU A 22 6.39 -5.24 2.20
C LEU A 22 6.39 -4.51 0.86
N PHE A 23 5.52 -4.91 -0.06
CA PHE A 23 5.42 -4.24 -1.35
C PHE A 23 4.83 -2.83 -1.22
N ALA A 24 3.79 -2.64 -0.41
CA ALA A 24 3.20 -1.34 -0.12
C ALA A 24 4.24 -0.33 0.39
N VAL A 25 5.12 -0.74 1.30
CA VAL A 25 6.20 0.11 1.82
C VAL A 25 7.20 0.48 0.71
N ARG A 26 7.55 -0.45 -0.18
CA ARG A 26 8.51 -0.20 -1.27
C ARG A 26 7.99 0.75 -2.33
N ILE A 27 6.69 0.72 -2.62
CA ILE A 27 6.08 1.55 -3.67
C ILE A 27 5.55 2.89 -3.15
N THR A 28 5.39 3.04 -1.84
CA THR A 28 4.91 4.28 -1.23
C THR A 28 6.04 5.31 -1.15
N VAL A 29 5.75 6.54 -1.54
CA VAL A 29 6.69 7.65 -1.48
C VAL A 29 7.05 7.97 -0.03
N SER A 30 8.34 8.05 0.27
CA SER A 30 8.80 8.51 1.57
C SER A 30 8.73 10.04 1.67
N ARG A 31 8.26 10.56 2.81
CA ARG A 31 8.22 12.00 3.08
C ARG A 31 9.61 12.62 3.16
N SER A 32 10.62 11.87 3.58
CA SER A 32 11.99 12.38 3.75
C SER A 32 12.73 12.56 2.43
N THR A 33 12.53 11.64 1.48
CA THR A 33 13.25 11.64 0.20
C THR A 33 12.39 12.18 -0.95
N GLY A 34 11.07 12.22 -0.81
CA GLY A 34 10.15 12.54 -1.90
C GLY A 34 10.02 11.43 -2.96
N TYR A 35 10.71 10.30 -2.77
CA TYR A 35 10.71 9.17 -3.71
C TYR A 35 10.33 7.86 -2.99
N SER A 36 9.79 6.90 -3.75
CA SER A 36 9.57 5.56 -3.22
C SER A 36 10.88 4.79 -3.14
N PRO A 37 11.06 3.89 -2.15
CA PRO A 37 12.23 3.01 -2.10
C PRO A 37 12.46 2.23 -3.40
N TYR A 38 11.38 1.84 -4.08
CA TYR A 38 11.44 1.19 -5.40
C TYR A 38 12.12 2.08 -6.44
N PHE A 39 11.72 3.36 -6.52
CA PHE A 39 12.34 4.31 -7.43
C PHE A 39 13.82 4.53 -7.12
N LEU A 40 14.18 4.65 -5.84
CA LEU A 40 15.57 4.83 -5.43
C LEU A 40 16.45 3.62 -5.78
N LEU A 41 15.88 2.41 -5.75
CA LEU A 41 16.61 1.17 -6.05
C LEU A 41 16.75 0.91 -7.55
N TYR A 42 15.70 1.16 -8.33
CA TYR A 42 15.64 0.76 -9.73
C TYR A 42 15.70 1.92 -10.73
N GLY A 43 15.61 3.17 -10.26
CA GLY A 43 15.59 4.36 -11.11
C GLY A 43 14.30 4.54 -11.94
N ILE A 44 13.28 3.70 -11.70
CA ILE A 44 12.00 3.73 -12.41
C ILE A 44 10.83 3.74 -11.43
N HIS A 45 9.74 4.40 -11.80
CA HIS A 45 8.52 4.35 -10.99
C HIS A 45 7.89 2.96 -11.08
N PRO A 46 7.42 2.38 -9.96
CA PRO A 46 6.69 1.13 -10.03
C PRO A 46 5.45 1.34 -10.89
N VAL A 47 5.13 0.39 -11.77
CA VAL A 47 3.89 0.37 -12.54
C VAL A 47 2.98 -0.67 -11.88
N MET A 48 1.81 -0.25 -11.40
CA MET A 48 0.86 -1.18 -10.81
C MET A 48 -0.19 -1.58 -11.84
N SER A 49 -0.60 -2.84 -11.83
CA SER A 49 -1.63 -3.37 -12.75
C SER A 49 -2.97 -2.62 -12.64
N PHE A 50 -3.19 -1.96 -11.52
CA PHE A 50 -4.37 -1.15 -11.27
C PHE A 50 -4.21 0.33 -11.66
N ASP A 51 -3.01 0.79 -12.02
CA ASP A 51 -2.83 2.13 -12.61
C ASP A 51 -3.34 2.18 -14.05
N ILE A 52 -3.47 1.00 -14.68
CA ILE A 52 -3.96 0.83 -16.06
C ILE A 52 -5.51 0.81 -16.08
N THR A 53 -6.13 0.33 -15.01
CA THR A 53 -7.59 0.31 -14.84
C THR A 53 -7.98 1.43 -13.87
N GLU A 54 -8.26 2.62 -14.40
CA GLU A 54 -8.57 3.89 -13.70
C GLU A 54 -9.60 3.83 -12.54
N HIS A 55 -10.22 2.67 -12.27
CA HIS A 55 -11.33 2.51 -11.34
C HIS A 55 -10.97 2.07 -9.91
N THR A 56 -9.76 1.56 -9.65
CA THR A 56 -9.43 1.09 -8.27
C THR A 56 -9.18 2.24 -7.28
N TRP A 57 -8.81 3.43 -7.77
CA TRP A 57 -8.68 4.61 -6.92
C TRP A 57 -10.02 4.99 -6.26
N GLN A 58 -11.13 4.75 -6.95
CA GLN A 58 -12.48 5.13 -6.49
C GLN A 58 -13.08 4.12 -5.49
N THR A 59 -12.48 2.94 -5.30
CA THR A 59 -13.08 1.84 -4.51
C THR A 59 -12.60 1.77 -3.05
N LEU A 60 -11.71 2.67 -2.63
CA LEU A 60 -11.14 2.73 -1.29
C LEU A 60 -11.31 4.14 -0.72
N ASP A 61 -11.60 4.22 0.58
CA ASP A 61 -11.83 5.47 1.33
C ASP A 61 -10.51 6.23 1.57
N TRP A 62 -9.85 6.67 0.49
CA TRP A 62 -8.60 7.45 0.57
C TRP A 62 -8.76 8.79 1.29
N ASP A 63 -9.97 9.35 1.28
CA ASP A 63 -10.37 10.56 1.98
C ASP A 63 -10.28 10.43 3.52
N ARG A 64 -10.40 9.21 4.04
CA ARG A 64 -10.32 8.94 5.48
C ARG A 64 -8.90 8.75 6.00
N VAL A 65 -7.90 8.68 5.12
CA VAL A 65 -6.50 8.47 5.49
C VAL A 65 -5.91 9.74 6.08
N GLN A 66 -5.51 9.67 7.35
CA GLN A 66 -4.87 10.78 8.05
C GLN A 66 -3.43 10.44 8.45
N THR A 67 -3.16 9.16 8.72
CA THR A 67 -1.84 8.71 9.18
C THR A 67 -1.08 7.93 8.12
N HIS A 68 0.26 7.91 8.25
CA HIS A 68 1.11 7.11 7.36
C HIS A 68 0.78 5.60 7.45
N GLU A 69 0.39 5.12 8.63
CA GLU A 69 0.02 3.73 8.81
C GLU A 69 -1.30 3.37 8.15
N GLU A 70 -2.29 4.27 8.18
CA GLU A 70 -3.55 4.12 7.45
C GLU A 70 -3.31 4.11 5.95
N LEU A 71 -2.41 4.99 5.47
CA LEU A 71 -2.02 5.01 4.06
C LEU A 71 -1.45 3.66 3.63
N LEU A 72 -0.55 3.09 4.44
CA LEU A 72 0.00 1.76 4.19
C LEU A 72 -1.07 0.68 4.29
N ALA A 73 -1.98 0.74 5.26
CA ALA A 73 -3.05 -0.24 5.43
C ALA A 73 -4.01 -0.25 4.22
N ILE A 74 -4.45 0.91 3.74
CA ILE A 74 -5.28 1.01 2.53
C ILE A 74 -4.53 0.50 1.31
N ARG A 75 -3.23 0.84 1.17
CA ARG A 75 -2.40 0.33 0.08
C ARG A 75 -2.26 -1.19 0.10
N ILE A 76 -2.14 -1.79 1.28
CA ILE A 76 -2.15 -3.26 1.44
C ILE A 76 -3.46 -3.85 0.94
N LEU A 77 -4.60 -3.28 1.33
CA LEU A 77 -5.91 -3.73 0.86
C LEU A 77 -6.06 -3.57 -0.65
N GLN A 78 -5.57 -2.47 -1.22
CA GLN A 78 -5.53 -2.25 -2.66
C GLN A 78 -4.75 -3.36 -3.39
N LEU A 79 -3.58 -3.73 -2.86
CA LEU A 79 -2.73 -4.77 -3.43
C LEU A 79 -3.32 -6.17 -3.31
N MET A 80 -4.11 -6.41 -2.27
CA MET A 80 -4.78 -7.69 -2.05
C MET A 80 -6.04 -7.88 -2.88
N ARG A 81 -6.71 -6.80 -3.31
CA ARG A 81 -7.89 -6.82 -4.19
C ARG A 81 -7.54 -7.04 -5.68
N ARG A 82 -6.36 -7.61 -5.96
CA ARG A 82 -5.86 -7.90 -7.31
C ARG A 82 -6.74 -8.88 -8.06
#